data_AF-A0A545UED9-F1
#
_entry.id   AF-A0A545UED9-F1
#
_cell.length_a   1.000
_cell.length_b   1.000
_cell.length_c   1.000
_cell.angle_alpha   90.00
_cell.angle_beta   90.00
_cell.angle_gamma   90.00
#
_symmetry.space_group_name_H-M   'P 1'
#
loop_
_entity.id
_entity.type
_entity.pdbx_description
1 polymer ?
#
loop_
_entity_poly.entity_id
_entity_poly.type
_entity_poly.pdbx_seq_one_letter_code
_entity_poly.pdbx_strand_id
1 'polypeptide(L)'
;MAKWVTEQLEELLHQINEVPFTDDRDRKQLSILMNGFARLNNAAMEKAATKTRSQMRGWSLDGAVEAEAEKKKSKKEDSTADELTRLRPIR
;
A
#
# COMPACT_ATOMS: atom_id res chain seq x y z
N MET A 1 -11.94 6.06 2.95
CA MET A 1 -12.13 4.90 2.03
C MET A 1 -12.18 5.40 0.61
N ALA A 2 -11.65 4.64 -0.36
CA ALA A 2 -11.67 5.08 -1.76
C ALA A 2 -13.09 5.00 -2.32
N LYS A 3 -13.55 6.04 -3.04
CA LYS A 3 -14.92 6.18 -3.56
C LYS A 3 -15.40 4.97 -4.39
N TRP A 4 -14.49 4.33 -5.11
CA TRP A 4 -14.80 3.13 -5.89
C TRP A 4 -15.17 1.91 -5.02
N VAL A 5 -14.66 1.83 -3.78
CA VAL A 5 -14.98 0.72 -2.87
C VAL A 5 -16.39 0.89 -2.33
N THR A 6 -16.78 2.13 -2.03
CA THR A 6 -18.13 2.44 -1.52
C THR A 6 -19.19 2.19 -2.59
N GLU A 7 -18.94 2.58 -3.84
CA GLU A 7 -19.84 2.32 -4.98
C GLU A 7 -20.06 0.81 -5.19
N GLN A 8 -19.01 -0.01 -5.09
CA GLN A 8 -19.11 -1.47 -5.24
C GLN A 8 -19.83 -2.15 -4.06
N LEU A 9 -19.70 -1.61 -2.85
CA LEU A 9 -20.44 -2.10 -1.69
C LEU A 9 -21.93 -1.73 -1.75
N GLU A 10 -22.25 -0.53 -2.22
CA GLU A 10 -23.65 -0.11 -2.46
C GLU A 10 -24.32 -1.02 -3.48
N GLU A 11 -23.64 -1.33 -4.59
CA GLU A 11 -24.14 -2.26 -5.61
C GLU A 11 -24.39 -3.67 -5.04
N LEU A 12 -23.50 -4.17 -4.19
CA LEU A 12 -23.69 -5.46 -3.51
C LEU A 12 -24.88 -5.44 -2.53
N LEU A 13 -25.08 -4.34 -1.80
CA LEU A 13 -26.22 -4.19 -0.90
C LEU A 13 -27.54 -4.15 -1.68
N HIS A 14 -27.58 -3.51 -2.84
CA HIS A 14 -28.73 -3.55 -3.75
C HIS A 14 -29.03 -4.98 -4.21
N GLN A 15 -28.01 -5.71 -4.68
CA GLN A 15 -28.18 -7.10 -5.13
C GLN A 15 -28.70 -8.03 -4.02
N ILE A 16 -28.28 -7.82 -2.76
CA ILE A 16 -28.75 -8.59 -1.59
C ILE A 16 -30.22 -8.28 -1.27
N ASN A 17 -30.62 -7.02 -1.41
CA ASN A 17 -31.97 -6.57 -1.10
C ASN A 17 -32.98 -7.01 -2.17
N GLU A 18 -32.54 -7.13 -3.42
CA GLU A 18 -33.35 -7.62 -4.54
C GLU A 18 -33.60 -9.14 -4.52
N VAL A 19 -32.95 -9.89 -3.63
CA VAL A 19 -33.17 -11.34 -3.52
C VAL A 19 -34.62 -11.60 -3.04
N PRO A 20 -35.44 -12.29 -3.85
CA PRO A 20 -36.83 -12.56 -3.50
C PRO A 20 -36.91 -13.45 -2.26
N PHE A 21 -37.96 -13.24 -1.47
CA PHE A 21 -38.27 -14.07 -0.30
C PHE A 21 -38.59 -15.49 -0.76
N THR A 22 -37.60 -16.37 -0.62
CA THR A 22 -37.64 -17.80 -0.93
C THR A 22 -36.95 -18.53 0.21
N ASP A 23 -37.21 -19.83 0.41
CA ASP A 23 -36.61 -20.61 1.49
C ASP A 23 -35.06 -20.63 1.42
N ASP A 24 -34.49 -20.44 0.23
CA ASP A 24 -33.04 -20.36 0.00
C ASP A 24 -32.47 -18.92 0.01
N ARG A 25 -33.22 -17.93 0.51
CA ARG A 25 -32.81 -16.52 0.49
C ARG A 25 -31.45 -16.31 1.15
N ASP A 26 -31.24 -16.87 2.34
CA ASP A 26 -30.00 -16.68 3.11
C ASP A 26 -28.80 -17.27 2.38
N ARG A 27 -28.98 -18.43 1.73
CA ARG A 27 -27.93 -19.06 0.91
C ARG A 27 -27.58 -18.23 -0.31
N LYS A 28 -28.58 -17.68 -0.99
CA LYS A 28 -28.38 -16.79 -2.15
C LYS A 28 -27.69 -15.49 -1.73
N GLN A 29 -28.13 -14.85 -0.65
CA GLN A 29 -27.50 -13.64 -0.11
C GLN A 29 -26.05 -13.89 0.32
N LEU A 30 -25.77 -15.02 1.00
CA LEU A 30 -24.42 -15.42 1.35
C LEU A 30 -23.55 -15.62 0.10
N SER A 31 -24.09 -16.26 -0.94
CA SER A 31 -23.34 -16.47 -2.19
C SER A 31 -23.01 -15.14 -2.89
N ILE A 32 -23.93 -14.18 -2.88
CA ILE A 32 -23.72 -12.84 -3.44
C ILE A 32 -22.64 -12.10 -2.65
N LEU A 33 -22.69 -12.15 -1.31
CA LEU A 33 -21.66 -11.56 -0.45
C LEU A 33 -20.28 -12.15 -0.72
N MET A 34 -20.16 -13.48 -0.71
CA MET A 34 -18.87 -14.17 -0.92
C MET A 34 -18.27 -13.85 -2.28
N ASN A 35 -19.09 -13.89 -3.34
CA ASN A 35 -18.65 -13.54 -4.69
C ASN A 35 -18.30 -12.05 -4.80
N GLY A 36 -19.06 -11.18 -4.15
CA GLY A 36 -18.83 -9.74 -4.09
C GLY A 36 -17.50 -9.38 -3.45
N PHE A 37 -17.22 -9.94 -2.27
CA PHE A 37 -15.95 -9.73 -1.58
C PHE A 37 -14.76 -10.28 -2.37
N ALA A 38 -14.91 -11.44 -3.02
CA ALA A 38 -13.86 -11.98 -3.88
C ALA A 38 -13.53 -11.02 -5.04
N ARG A 39 -14.54 -10.45 -5.70
CA ARG A 39 -14.35 -9.45 -6.77
C ARG A 39 -13.68 -8.18 -6.25
N LEU A 40 -14.14 -7.65 -5.11
CA LEU A 40 -13.55 -6.47 -4.47
C LEU A 40 -12.08 -6.69 -4.11
N ASN A 41 -11.75 -7.86 -3.56
CA ASN A 41 -10.37 -8.20 -3.21
C ASN A 41 -9.48 -8.30 -4.46
N ASN A 42 -9.94 -8.96 -5.52
CA ASN A 42 -9.20 -9.03 -6.79
C ASN A 42 -8.95 -7.64 -7.38
N ALA A 43 -9.95 -6.76 -7.39
CA ALA A 43 -9.80 -5.38 -7.87
C ALA A 43 -8.84 -4.55 -7.00
N ALA A 44 -8.86 -4.76 -5.68
CA ALA A 44 -7.92 -4.11 -4.76
C ALA A 44 -6.48 -4.59 -5.02
N MET A 45 -6.28 -5.90 -5.22
CA MET A 45 -4.99 -6.49 -5.55
C MET A 45 -4.48 -6.00 -6.91
N GLU A 46 -5.33 -5.88 -7.92
CA GLU A 46 -4.95 -5.35 -9.23
C GLU A 46 -4.55 -3.86 -9.14
N LYS A 47 -5.28 -3.05 -8.36
CA LYS A 47 -4.91 -1.66 -8.09
C LYS A 47 -3.61 -1.54 -7.31
N ALA A 48 -3.36 -2.45 -6.38
CA ALA A 48 -2.09 -2.52 -5.66
C ALA A 48 -0.96 -2.91 -6.62
N ALA A 49 -1.14 -3.93 -7.45
CA ALA A 49 -0.15 -4.39 -8.42
C ALA A 49 0.18 -3.33 -9.48
N THR A 50 -0.83 -2.63 -10.01
CA THR A 50 -0.63 -1.51 -10.96
C THR A 50 0.12 -0.35 -10.30
N LYS A 51 -0.23 -0.01 -9.05
CA LYS A 51 0.51 1.00 -8.28
C LYS A 51 1.95 0.59 -8.02
N THR A 52 2.20 -0.63 -7.56
CA THR A 52 3.54 -1.17 -7.34
C THR A 52 4.34 -1.20 -8.64
N ARG A 53 3.76 -1.64 -9.76
CA ARG A 53 4.41 -1.59 -11.08
C ARG A 53 4.75 -0.17 -11.50
N SER A 54 3.85 0.80 -11.28
CA SER A 54 4.12 2.21 -11.60
C SER A 54 5.26 2.80 -10.79
N GLN A 55 5.38 2.42 -9.51
CA GLN A 55 6.47 2.82 -8.62
C GLN A 55 7.78 2.09 -8.95
N MET A 56 7.69 0.82 -9.35
CA MET A 56 8.85 0.00 -9.73
C MET A 56 9.40 0.33 -11.12
N ARG A 57 8.61 0.95 -12.01
CA ARG A 57 9.06 1.33 -13.37
C ARG A 57 10.19 2.38 -13.37
N GLY A 58 10.44 3.05 -12.24
CA GLY A 58 11.60 3.92 -12.03
C GLY A 58 12.64 3.37 -11.05
N TRP A 59 12.48 2.13 -10.56
CA TRP A 59 13.42 1.48 -9.65
C TRP A 59 14.44 0.70 -10.47
N SER A 60 15.50 1.37 -10.90
CA SER A 60 16.71 0.69 -11.40
C SER A 60 17.53 0.19 -10.20
N LEU A 61 18.07 -1.02 -10.31
CA LEU A 61 19.01 -1.56 -9.33
C LEU A 61 20.23 -0.62 -9.17
N ASP A 62 20.63 0.03 -10.27
CA ASP A 62 21.73 0.98 -10.31
C ASP A 62 21.47 2.26 -9.48
N GLY A 63 20.26 2.82 -9.53
CA GLY A 63 19.90 4.00 -8.72
C GLY A 63 19.75 3.71 -7.23
N ALA A 64 19.41 2.47 -6.87
CA ALA A 64 19.34 2.05 -5.46
C ALA A 64 20.74 1.93 -4.82
N VAL A 65 21.75 1.52 -5.59
CA VAL A 65 23.15 1.45 -5.13
C VAL A 65 23.74 2.85 -4.95
N GLU A 66 23.43 3.79 -5.84
CA GLU A 66 23.85 5.20 -5.71
C GLU A 66 23.20 5.88 -4.49
N ALA A 67 21.90 5.67 -4.26
CA ALA A 67 21.19 6.24 -3.10
C ALA A 67 21.69 5.69 -1.74
N GLU A 68 22.14 4.43 -1.68
CA GLU A 68 22.82 3.90 -0.50
C GLU A 68 24.26 4.41 -0.34
N ALA A 69 24.97 4.65 -1.44
CA ALA A 69 26.32 5.21 -1.41
C ALA A 69 26.33 6.68 -0.92
N GLU A 70 25.34 7.48 -1.32
CA GLU A 70 25.19 8.87 -0.85
C GLU A 70 24.82 8.94 0.64
N LYS A 71 23.91 8.06 1.11
CA LYS A 71 23.59 7.96 2.55
C LYS A 71 24.76 7.49 3.42
N LYS A 72 25.71 6.72 2.86
CA LYS A 72 26.93 6.31 3.56
C LYS A 72 28.00 7.40 3.59
N LYS A 73 28.02 8.32 2.63
CA LYS A 73 28.94 9.49 2.63
C LYS A 73 28.48 10.57 3.61
N SER A 74 27.19 10.90 3.65
CA SER A 74 26.66 11.94 4.55
C SER A 74 26.73 11.57 6.04
N LYS A 75 26.72 10.29 6.39
CA LYS A 75 26.90 9.83 7.78
C LYS A 75 28.33 9.95 8.32
N LYS A 76 29.34 10.15 7.47
CA LYS A 76 30.75 10.23 7.89
C LYS A 76 31.25 11.65 8.13
N GLU A 77 30.58 12.68 7.61
CA GLU A 77 31.04 14.07 7.75
C GLU A 77 30.59 14.71 9.07
N ASP A 78 29.49 14.26 9.68
CA ASP A 78 28.99 14.84 10.95
C ASP A 78 29.67 14.30 12.22
N SER A 79 30.49 13.23 12.16
CA SER A 79 31.09 12.65 13.38
C SER A 79 32.48 13.17 13.72
N THR A 80 33.19 13.82 12.79
CA THR A 80 34.59 14.23 13.01
C THR A 80 34.76 15.68 13.45
N ALA A 81 33.73 16.52 13.27
CA ALA A 81 33.79 17.94 13.65
C ALA A 81 33.62 18.17 15.16
N ASP A 82 32.91 17.28 15.87
CA ASP A 82 32.59 17.46 17.30
C ASP A 82 33.62 16.84 18.27
N GLU A 83 34.54 15.99 17.77
CA GLU A 83 35.63 15.42 18.57
C GLU A 83 36.90 16.31 18.58
N LEU A 84 37.17 17.08 17.52
CA LEU A 84 38.36 17.94 17.44
C LEU A 84 38.31 19.18 18.35
N THR A 85 37.13 19.62 18.76
CA THR A 85 36.93 20.81 19.61
C THR A 85 37.06 20.50 21.10
N ARG A 86 36.98 19.22 21.51
CA ARG A 86 37.04 18.79 22.92
C ARG A 86 38.46 18.59 23.47
N LEU A 87 39.49 18.62 22.61
CA LEU A 87 40.88 18.31 22.96
C LEU A 87 41.80 19.54 23.07
N ARG A 88 41.28 20.77 23.01
CA ARG A 88 42.11 21.95 23.25
C ARG A 88 42.22 22.21 24.77
N PRO A 89 43.42 22.18 25.37
CA PRO A 89 43.59 22.59 26.76
C PRO A 89 43.36 24.10 26.88
N ILE A 90 42.45 24.48 27.77
CA ILE A 90 42.24 25.88 28.18
C ILE A 90 43.53 26.30 28.92
N ARG A 91 44.21 27.34 28.41
CA ARG A 91 45.28 28.03 29.14
C ARG A 91 44.71 29.00 30.15
#